data_AF-A0A3S4LTD3-F1
#
_entry.id   AF-A0A3S4LTD3-F1
#
_cell.length_a   1.000
_cell.length_b   1.000
_cell.length_c   1.000
_cell.angle_alpha   90.00
_cell.angle_beta   90.00
_cell.angle_gamma   90.00
#
_symmetry.space_group_name_H-M   'P 1'
#
loop_
_entity.id
_entity.type
_entity.pdbx_description
1 polymer ?
#
loop_
_entity_poly.entity_id
_entity_poly.type
_entity_poly.pdbx_seq_one_letter_code
_entity_poly.pdbx_strand_id
1 'polypeptide(L)'
;MPAWWEQLLHITTGRISRRHELPDLRHLPTRPVVLERTHYLVNDRERDSQAPRTYILRTQPRTRRSPAGVAVTSNGRGVGHLPADAADAMGPLLDQLGGAAIVNGTGPKAGSIRLRIDLPAPDAVGKFIHTLGNASPG
;
A
#
# COMPACT_ATOMS: atom_id res chain seq x y z
N MET A 1 10.99 35.81 20.57
CA MET A 1 10.95 34.35 20.77
C MET A 1 10.06 33.74 19.69
N PRO A 2 10.62 33.11 18.63
CA PRO A 2 9.90 32.76 17.41
C PRO A 2 9.40 31.31 17.40
N ALA A 3 8.13 31.10 17.06
CA ALA A 3 7.48 29.79 16.89
C ALA A 3 7.47 29.36 15.41
N TRP A 4 8.65 29.29 14.79
CA TRP A 4 8.83 29.01 13.35
C TRP A 4 9.57 27.69 13.08
N TRP A 5 9.24 26.63 13.84
CA TRP A 5 9.91 25.31 13.73
C TRP A 5 8.98 24.12 13.42
N GLU A 6 7.66 24.26 13.43
CA GLU A 6 6.75 23.13 13.14
C GLU A 6 6.47 22.94 11.62
N GLN A 7 7.26 23.57 10.74
CA GLN A 7 7.19 23.39 9.27
C GLN A 7 8.44 22.74 8.63
N LEU A 8 9.44 22.32 9.41
CA LEU A 8 10.72 21.82 8.89
C LEU A 8 10.96 20.32 9.11
N LEU A 9 10.01 19.47 8.68
CA LEU A 9 10.30 18.07 8.37
C LEU A 9 9.64 17.64 7.04
N HIS A 10 9.61 18.54 6.06
CA HIS A 10 9.85 18.16 4.68
C HIS A 10 11.35 18.32 4.42
N ILE A 11 11.95 17.47 3.59
CA ILE A 11 13.38 17.41 3.24
C ILE A 11 14.20 16.43 4.10
N THR A 12 13.81 15.16 4.08
CA THR A 12 14.79 14.10 3.78
C THR A 12 14.27 13.29 2.62
N THR A 13 14.52 13.82 1.43
CA THR A 13 14.52 13.10 0.15
C THR A 13 15.59 12.01 0.24
N GLY A 14 15.27 10.90 0.90
CA GLY A 14 16.10 9.71 0.95
C GLY A 14 16.13 9.09 -0.44
N ARG A 15 17.17 9.43 -1.20
CA ARG A 15 17.65 8.77 -2.43
C ARG A 15 16.57 8.06 -3.25
N ILE A 16 16.14 8.77 -4.28
CA ILE A 16 15.85 8.16 -5.59
C ILE A 16 17.10 7.35 -5.97
N SER A 17 17.04 6.04 -5.76
CA SER A 17 18.03 5.08 -6.25
C SER A 17 17.28 3.98 -6.98
N ARG A 18 17.32 4.17 -8.30
CA ARG A 18 16.95 3.26 -9.40
C ARG A 18 15.48 3.25 -9.82
N ARG A 19 15.35 3.46 -11.13
CA ARG A 19 14.18 3.29 -11.99
C ARG A 19 13.27 2.14 -11.55
N HIS A 20 12.00 2.48 -11.35
CA HIS A 20 10.84 1.80 -11.96
C HIS A 20 10.54 0.34 -11.59
N GLU A 21 10.82 -0.07 -10.36
CA GLU A 21 10.24 -1.29 -9.81
C GLU A 21 9.75 -0.97 -8.40
N LEU A 22 8.43 -0.83 -8.27
CA LEU A 22 7.79 -0.72 -6.96
C LEU A 22 8.19 -1.96 -6.13
N PRO A 23 8.49 -1.80 -4.83
CA PRO A 23 8.89 -2.92 -3.99
C PRO A 23 7.81 -4.00 -4.00
N ASP A 24 8.23 -5.21 -4.34
CA ASP A 24 7.35 -6.35 -4.54
C ASP A 24 7.17 -7.14 -3.25
N LEU A 25 5.98 -7.03 -2.65
CA LEU A 25 5.64 -7.72 -1.41
C LEU A 25 4.85 -9.01 -1.67
N ARG A 26 4.69 -9.44 -2.93
CA ARG A 26 3.87 -10.60 -3.31
C ARG A 26 4.43 -11.93 -2.83
N HIS A 27 5.72 -11.95 -2.50
CA HIS A 27 6.44 -13.13 -2.00
C HIS A 27 6.36 -13.29 -0.48
N LEU A 28 5.83 -12.30 0.24
CA LEU A 28 5.72 -12.34 1.69
C LEU A 28 4.49 -13.13 2.14
N PRO A 29 4.47 -13.66 3.37
CA PRO A 29 3.27 -14.27 3.94
C PRO A 29 2.16 -13.22 4.04
N THR A 30 1.04 -13.48 3.37
CA THR A 30 -0.10 -12.57 3.29
C THR A 30 -1.34 -13.07 4.02
N ARG A 31 -2.21 -12.13 4.39
CA ARG A 31 -3.57 -12.39 4.88
C ARG A 31 -4.58 -11.62 4.01
N PRO A 32 -5.77 -12.19 3.75
CA PRO A 32 -6.79 -11.49 3.00
C PRO A 32 -7.41 -10.36 3.83
N VAL A 33 -7.38 -9.13 3.30
CA VAL A 33 -8.00 -7.94 3.91
C VAL A 33 -9.06 -7.37 2.99
N VAL A 34 -10.21 -7.04 3.56
CA VAL A 34 -11.32 -6.39 2.85
C VAL A 34 -11.03 -4.91 2.72
N LEU A 35 -11.17 -4.36 1.52
CA LEU A 35 -11.01 -2.92 1.30
C LEU A 35 -12.24 -2.14 1.78
N GLU A 36 -11.99 -0.93 2.28
CA GLU A 36 -12.99 0.06 2.64
C GLU A 36 -13.08 1.17 1.59
N ARG A 37 -14.16 1.97 1.66
CA ARG A 37 -14.44 3.07 0.71
C ARG A 37 -14.13 2.66 -0.73
N THR A 38 -14.61 1.47 -1.10
CA THR A 38 -14.54 0.99 -2.47
C THR A 38 -15.44 1.88 -3.30
N HIS A 39 -14.86 2.87 -3.98
CA HIS A 39 -15.58 3.80 -4.85
C HIS A 39 -16.14 3.12 -6.11
N TYR A 40 -15.82 1.83 -6.31
CA TYR A 40 -16.32 0.99 -7.38
C TYR A 40 -17.03 -0.23 -6.77
N LEU A 41 -18.33 -0.34 -7.02
CA LEU A 41 -18.94 -1.64 -7.26
C LEU A 41 -18.16 -2.26 -8.41
N VAL A 42 -17.39 -3.30 -8.13
CA VAL A 42 -16.68 -4.07 -9.16
C VAL A 42 -17.70 -4.41 -10.24
N ASN A 43 -17.48 -3.93 -11.45
CA ASN A 43 -18.34 -4.26 -12.59
C ASN A 43 -18.29 -5.79 -12.77
N ASP A 44 -19.43 -6.47 -12.95
CA ASP A 44 -19.48 -7.95 -12.99
C ASP A 44 -18.49 -8.55 -14.02
N ARG A 45 -18.14 -7.81 -15.07
CA ARG A 45 -17.09 -8.19 -16.03
C ARG A 45 -15.70 -8.32 -15.43
N GLU A 46 -15.36 -7.49 -14.45
CA GLU A 46 -14.13 -7.60 -13.68
C GLU A 46 -14.24 -8.66 -12.59
N ARG A 47 -15.39 -9.30 -12.38
CA ARG A 47 -15.57 -10.38 -11.41
C ARG A 47 -15.25 -11.76 -12.00
N ASP A 48 -15.38 -11.91 -13.32
CA ASP A 48 -15.21 -13.19 -14.05
C ASP A 48 -13.73 -13.55 -14.35
N SER A 49 -12.82 -12.57 -14.34
CA SER A 49 -11.41 -12.83 -14.64
C SER A 49 -10.71 -13.53 -13.46
N GLN A 50 -10.41 -14.82 -13.64
CA GLN A 50 -9.61 -15.68 -12.76
C GLN A 50 -8.10 -15.35 -12.74
N ALA A 51 -7.65 -14.35 -13.49
CA ALA A 51 -6.24 -13.99 -13.57
C ALA A 51 -5.70 -13.44 -12.22
N PRO A 52 -4.44 -13.76 -11.86
CA PRO A 52 -3.80 -13.23 -10.65
C PRO A 52 -3.78 -11.70 -10.72
N ARG A 53 -4.46 -11.04 -9.77
CA ARG A 53 -4.60 -9.58 -9.76
C ARG A 53 -3.42 -8.98 -9.01
N THR A 54 -2.84 -7.94 -9.61
CA THR A 54 -1.77 -7.17 -9.00
C THR A 54 -2.34 -5.83 -8.55
N TYR A 55 -2.11 -5.47 -7.30
CA TYR A 55 -2.53 -4.20 -6.71
C TYR A 55 -1.32 -3.41 -6.24
N ILE A 56 -1.46 -2.09 -6.23
CA ILE A 56 -0.47 -1.17 -5.71
C ILE A 56 -1.06 -0.50 -4.48
N LEU A 57 -0.39 -0.67 -3.33
CA LEU A 57 -0.62 0.11 -2.13
C LEU A 57 0.13 1.43 -2.23
N ARG A 58 -0.51 2.53 -1.85
CA ARG A 58 0.11 3.85 -1.83
C ARG A 58 -0.30 4.63 -0.60
N THR A 59 0.66 5.19 0.11
CA THR A 59 0.38 6.11 1.23
C THR A 59 -0.26 7.38 0.70
N GLN A 60 -1.28 7.85 1.41
CA GLN A 60 -1.91 9.13 1.18
C GLN A 60 -1.71 10.01 2.41
N PRO A 61 -1.14 11.22 2.23
CA PRO A 61 -1.01 12.16 3.33
C PRO A 61 -2.39 12.64 3.77
N ARG A 62 -2.48 13.05 5.04
CA ARG A 62 -3.70 13.68 5.56
C ARG A 62 -3.96 14.97 4.79
N THR A 63 -5.17 15.13 4.28
CA THR A 63 -5.63 16.39 3.66
C THR A 63 -6.81 16.95 4.44
N ARG A 64 -7.17 18.22 4.19
CA ARG A 64 -8.37 18.82 4.79
C ARG A 64 -9.66 18.06 4.47
N ARG A 65 -9.68 17.29 3.36
CA ARG A 65 -10.87 16.55 2.88
C ARG A 65 -10.83 15.05 3.17
N SER A 66 -9.67 14.49 3.53
CA SER A 66 -9.53 13.05 3.79
C SER A 66 -8.49 12.77 4.86
N PRO A 67 -8.77 11.87 5.82
CA PRO A 67 -7.75 11.38 6.74
C PRO A 67 -6.59 10.73 5.98
N ALA A 68 -5.40 10.70 6.61
CA ALA A 68 -4.30 9.89 6.12
C ALA A 68 -4.73 8.42 6.01
N GLY A 69 -4.12 7.71 5.08
CA GLY A 69 -4.42 6.30 4.90
C GLY A 69 -3.61 5.68 3.79
N VAL A 70 -3.99 4.45 3.43
CA VAL A 70 -3.37 3.72 2.32
C VAL A 70 -4.42 3.46 1.27
N ALA A 71 -4.22 4.04 0.09
CA ALA A 71 -5.07 3.78 -1.05
C ALA A 71 -4.57 2.56 -1.83
N VAL A 72 -5.52 1.85 -2.40
CA VAL A 72 -5.26 0.67 -3.22
C VAL A 72 -5.64 1.01 -4.65
N THR A 73 -4.72 0.77 -5.57
CA THR A 73 -4.91 1.02 -7.00
C THR A 73 -4.63 -0.22 -7.83
N SER A 74 -5.32 -0.35 -8.96
CA SER A 74 -5.11 -1.38 -9.98
C SER A 74 -5.02 -0.71 -11.34
N ASN A 75 -3.98 -1.00 -12.12
CA ASN A 75 -3.76 -0.38 -13.45
C ASN A 75 -3.93 1.16 -13.45
N GLY A 76 -3.43 1.82 -12.40
CA GLY A 76 -3.54 3.29 -12.23
C GLY A 76 -4.91 3.81 -11.79
N ARG A 77 -5.91 2.95 -11.57
CA ARG A 77 -7.24 3.31 -11.08
C ARG A 77 -7.40 2.98 -9.59
N GLY A 78 -7.97 3.91 -8.82
CA GLY A 78 -8.27 3.69 -7.40
C GLY A 78 -9.42 2.70 -7.20
N VAL A 79 -9.16 1.60 -6.49
CA VAL A 79 -10.16 0.54 -6.23
C VAL A 79 -10.73 0.60 -4.82
N GLY A 80 -10.01 1.21 -3.87
CA GLY A 80 -10.47 1.37 -2.49
C GLY A 80 -9.35 1.83 -1.57
N HIS A 81 -9.58 1.71 -0.27
CA HIS A 81 -8.63 2.04 0.78
C HIS A 81 -8.46 0.85 1.72
N LEU A 82 -7.30 0.75 2.36
CA LEU A 82 -7.15 -0.16 3.49
C LEU A 82 -8.04 0.29 4.66
N PRO A 83 -8.56 -0.66 5.47
CA PRO A 83 -9.14 -0.35 6.76
C PRO A 83 -8.20 0.49 7.61
N ALA A 84 -8.73 1.37 8.47
CA ALA A 84 -7.93 2.30 9.27
C ALA A 84 -6.80 1.60 10.05
N ASP A 85 -7.11 0.49 10.73
CA ASP A 85 -6.13 -0.32 11.48
C ASP A 85 -5.00 -0.86 10.59
N ALA A 86 -5.36 -1.42 9.43
CA ALA A 86 -4.38 -1.94 8.48
C ALA A 86 -3.56 -0.80 7.83
N ALA A 87 -4.17 0.35 7.60
CA ALA A 87 -3.51 1.53 7.05
C ALA A 87 -2.52 2.14 8.05
N ASP A 88 -2.87 2.17 9.34
CA ASP A 88 -1.99 2.66 10.42
C ASP A 88 -0.76 1.76 10.59
N ALA A 89 -0.95 0.44 10.55
CA ALA A 89 0.14 -0.53 10.64
C ALA A 89 1.06 -0.50 9.40
N MET A 90 0.49 -0.35 8.20
CA MET A 90 1.24 -0.41 6.93
C MET A 90 1.82 0.93 6.48
N GLY A 91 1.20 2.05 6.86
CA GLY A 91 1.58 3.39 6.41
C GLY A 91 3.05 3.71 6.64
N PRO A 92 3.58 3.58 7.88
CA PRO A 92 4.99 3.83 8.19
C PRO A 92 5.97 2.89 7.46
N LEU A 93 5.55 1.65 7.18
CA LEU A 93 6.38 0.68 6.45
C LEU A 93 6.43 1.01 4.96
N LEU A 94 5.30 1.43 4.39
CA LEU A 94 5.25 1.89 3.02
C LEU A 94 6.03 3.19 2.84
N ASP A 95 6.01 4.10 3.81
CA ASP A 95 6.80 5.34 3.76
C ASP A 95 8.31 5.04 3.65
N GLN A 96 8.81 4.08 4.43
CA GLN A 96 10.19 3.59 4.34
C GLN A 96 10.52 2.94 2.98
N LEU A 97 9.51 2.40 2.29
CA LEU A 97 9.61 1.81 0.95
C LEU A 97 9.43 2.84 -0.19
N GLY A 98 9.36 4.14 0.12
CA GLY A 98 9.15 5.21 -0.87
C GLY A 98 7.68 5.52 -1.14
N GLY A 99 6.79 5.12 -0.23
CA GLY A 99 5.36 5.46 -0.21
C GLY A 99 4.46 4.55 -1.05
N ALA A 100 5.00 3.51 -1.69
CA ALA A 100 4.20 2.57 -2.48
C ALA A 100 4.81 1.16 -2.56
N ALA A 101 3.97 0.14 -2.72
CA ALA A 101 4.40 -1.25 -2.88
C ALA A 101 3.40 -2.10 -3.67
N ILE A 102 3.87 -3.18 -4.31
CA ILE A 102 3.04 -4.14 -5.04
C ILE A 102 2.60 -5.27 -4.11
N VAL A 103 1.32 -5.62 -4.17
CA VAL A 103 0.73 -6.75 -3.44
C VAL A 103 -0.17 -7.59 -4.36
N ASN A 104 -0.43 -8.83 -3.94
CA ASN A 104 -1.35 -9.71 -4.63
C ASN A 104 -2.80 -9.36 -4.29
N GLY A 105 -3.68 -9.65 -5.24
CA GLY A 105 -5.11 -9.68 -5.02
C GLY A 105 -5.57 -11.02 -4.49
N THR A 106 -6.43 -10.99 -3.48
CA THR A 106 -7.25 -12.16 -3.18
C THR A 106 -8.44 -12.12 -4.14
N GLY A 107 -8.54 -13.10 -5.03
CA GLY A 107 -9.67 -13.20 -5.96
C GLY A 107 -11.03 -13.08 -5.26
N PRO A 108 -12.10 -12.69 -5.98
CA PRO A 108 -13.41 -12.51 -5.38
C PRO A 108 -13.87 -13.82 -4.72
N LYS A 109 -14.26 -13.76 -3.44
CA LYS A 109 -14.95 -14.89 -2.80
C LYS A 109 -16.34 -15.01 -3.43
N ALA A 110 -16.72 -16.22 -3.83
CA ALA A 110 -18.06 -16.48 -4.35
C ALA A 110 -19.13 -15.90 -3.40
N GLY A 111 -20.03 -15.06 -3.94
CA GLY A 111 -21.12 -14.42 -3.19
C GLY A 111 -20.76 -13.14 -2.43
N SER A 112 -19.58 -12.53 -2.61
CA SER A 112 -19.24 -11.24 -2.00
C SER A 112 -18.86 -10.18 -3.04
N ILE A 113 -19.53 -9.02 -2.97
CA ILE A 113 -19.22 -7.83 -3.78
C ILE A 113 -18.00 -7.05 -3.30
N ARG A 114 -17.41 -7.43 -2.15
CA ARG A 114 -16.32 -6.69 -1.51
C ARG A 114 -14.97 -7.15 -2.03
N LEU A 115 -14.16 -6.18 -2.46
CA LEU A 115 -12.81 -6.43 -2.95
C LEU A 115 -11.88 -6.81 -1.80
N ARG A 116 -11.01 -7.80 -2.04
CA ARG A 116 -10.00 -8.26 -1.09
C ARG A 116 -8.63 -8.24 -1.72
N ILE A 117 -7.64 -7.96 -0.88
CA ILE A 117 -6.24 -8.05 -1.27
C ILE A 117 -5.48 -8.90 -0.27
N ASP A 118 -4.39 -9.49 -0.74
CA ASP A 118 -3.44 -10.21 0.08
C ASP A 118 -2.46 -9.21 0.69
N LEU A 119 -2.73 -8.83 1.94
CA LEU A 119 -1.91 -7.87 2.67
C LEU A 119 -0.82 -8.64 3.42
N PRO A 120 0.48 -8.34 3.20
CA PRO A 120 1.54 -8.94 3.98
C PRO A 120 1.47 -8.52 5.45
N ALA A 121 1.95 -9.39 6.34
CA ALA A 121 2.04 -9.05 7.76
C ALA A 121 3.05 -7.90 7.99
N PRO A 122 2.75 -6.91 8.85
CA PRO A 122 3.66 -5.79 9.11
C PRO A 122 5.07 -6.22 9.53
N ASP A 123 5.19 -7.26 10.36
CA ASP A 123 6.48 -7.84 10.76
C ASP A 123 7.29 -8.38 9.57
N ALA A 124 6.63 -9.07 8.63
CA ALA A 124 7.28 -9.61 7.44
C ALA A 124 7.79 -8.49 6.53
N VAL A 125 7.02 -7.39 6.40
CA VAL A 125 7.43 -6.21 5.64
C VAL A 125 8.60 -5.50 6.33
N GLY A 126 8.58 -5.37 7.66
CA GLY A 126 9.70 -4.83 8.42
C GLY A 126 11.01 -5.62 8.22
N LYS A 127 10.94 -6.96 8.25
CA LYS A 127 12.08 -7.84 7.95
C LYS A 127 12.58 -7.70 6.51
N PHE A 128 11.65 -7.54 5.56
CA PHE A 128 11.99 -7.30 4.16
C PHE A 128 12.75 -5.98 3.99
N ILE A 129 12.27 -4.88 4.59
CA ILE A 129 12.94 -3.58 4.60
C ILE A 129 14.35 -3.69 5.21
N HIS A 130 14.47 -4.38 6.34
CA HIS A 130 15.77 -4.59 7.00
C HIS A 130 16.76 -5.35 6.08
N THR A 131 16.27 -6.39 5.40
CA THR A 131 17.08 -7.14 4.41
C THR A 131 17.52 -6.26 3.25
N LEU A 132 16.65 -5.39 2.72
CA LEU A 132 17.01 -4.43 1.67
C LEU A 132 18.10 -3.44 2.11
N GLY A 133 18.02 -2.96 3.35
CA GLY A 133 19.03 -2.07 3.94
C GLY A 133 20.40 -2.74 4.11
N ASN A 134 20.41 -4.01 4.50
CA ASN A 134 21.64 -4.79 4.71
C ASN A 134 22.26 -5.31 3.41
N ALA A 135 21.48 -5.43 2.33
CA ALA A 135 21.94 -5.90 1.01
C ALA A 135 22.65 -4.82 0.17
N SER A 136 22.80 -3.59 0.69
CA SER A 136 23.64 -2.56 0.09
C SER A 136 25.03 -2.55 0.76
N PRO A 137 26.05 -3.28 0.23
CA PRO A 137 27.43 -3.03 0.65
C PRO A 137 27.85 -1.66 0.13
N GLY A 138 28.54 -0.89 0.97
CA GLY A 138 29.13 0.40 0.62
C GLY A 138 30.17 0.32 -0.48
#